data_AF-A0A357ZEW9-F1
#
_entry.id   AF-A0A357ZEW9-F1
#
_cell.length_a   1.000
_cell.length_b   1.000
_cell.length_c   1.000
_cell.angle_alpha   90.00
_cell.angle_beta   90.00
_cell.angle_gamma   90.00
#
_symmetry.space_group_name_H-M   'P 1'
#
loop_
_entity.id
_entity.type
_entity.pdbx_description
1 polymer ?
#
loop_
_entity_poly.entity_id
_entity_poly.type
_entity_poly.pdbx_seq_one_letter_code
_entity_poly.pdbx_strand_id
1 'polypeptide(L)'
;MMAARRGRSFMMPANRHACPDGTAILGLTELPAKLASGELYKLFHKLDSVEAARNMVAERPSLPAHSIDATVVTPLEKQVCEPQVIAVFAQPEQVMWLCMSASYYTGHRFDFHASGYNAQCVETTLIPYTSGEPNISFGCYGCRASSDISDDLMFMGIPIGYMPTVVKGLKELGTKAIPQSRAKIYLPPL
;
A
#
# COMPACT_ATOMS: atom_id res chain seq x y z
N MET A 1 -10.64 -2.87 0.97
CA MET A 1 -9.65 -3.75 0.30
C MET A 1 -9.99 -5.24 0.37
N MET A 2 -10.11 -5.85 1.55
CA MET A 2 -10.30 -7.33 1.62
C MET A 2 -11.55 -7.82 0.91
N ALA A 3 -12.65 -7.09 1.04
CA ALA A 3 -13.88 -7.45 0.35
C ALA A 3 -13.75 -7.36 -1.19
N ALA A 4 -12.88 -6.47 -1.72
CA ALA A 4 -12.55 -6.43 -3.15
C ALA A 4 -11.64 -7.58 -3.58
N ARG A 5 -10.71 -8.05 -2.73
CA ARG A 5 -9.99 -9.32 -2.98
C ARG A 5 -10.96 -10.52 -3.05
N ARG A 6 -12.11 -10.42 -2.39
CA ARG A 6 -13.20 -11.41 -2.42
C ARG A 6 -14.25 -11.10 -3.51
N GLY A 7 -13.92 -10.28 -4.50
CA GLY A 7 -14.73 -10.08 -5.70
C GLY A 7 -15.86 -9.05 -5.57
N ARG A 8 -15.89 -8.23 -4.51
CA ARG A 8 -16.97 -7.25 -4.27
C ARG A 8 -16.47 -5.81 -4.39
N SER A 9 -17.28 -4.95 -5.01
CA SER A 9 -16.97 -3.52 -5.18
C SER A 9 -17.73 -2.69 -4.14
N PHE A 10 -17.07 -1.67 -3.57
CA PHE A 10 -17.66 -0.80 -2.55
C PHE A 10 -17.26 0.64 -2.77
N MET A 11 -18.22 1.53 -2.55
CA MET A 11 -17.95 2.90 -2.14
C MET A 11 -17.80 2.90 -0.61
N MET A 12 -16.71 3.47 -0.12
CA MET A 12 -16.34 3.51 1.29
C MET A 12 -16.27 4.97 1.76
N PRO A 13 -17.41 5.56 2.19
CA PRO A 13 -17.42 6.79 2.97
C PRO A 13 -16.76 6.58 4.34
N ALA A 14 -16.52 7.65 5.09
CA ALA A 14 -15.80 7.64 6.37
C ALA A 14 -16.20 6.49 7.32
N ASN A 15 -17.50 6.25 7.51
CA ASN A 15 -18.03 5.23 8.44
C ASN A 15 -17.87 3.78 7.96
N ARG A 16 -17.27 3.54 6.79
CA ARG A 16 -17.00 2.20 6.23
C ARG A 16 -15.53 1.80 6.30
N HIS A 17 -14.65 2.67 6.79
CA HIS A 17 -13.25 2.35 7.02
C HIS A 17 -13.04 1.78 8.42
N ALA A 18 -12.19 0.76 8.54
CA ALA A 18 -11.88 0.13 9.83
C ALA A 18 -10.91 0.99 10.67
N CYS A 19 -10.08 1.80 10.03
CA CYS A 19 -9.04 2.59 10.68
C CYS A 19 -9.40 4.08 10.67
N PRO A 20 -9.68 4.71 11.83
CA PRO A 20 -9.99 6.15 11.90
C PRO A 20 -8.79 7.03 11.53
N ASP A 21 -7.57 6.51 11.69
CA ASP A 21 -6.38 7.20 11.23
C ASP A 21 -6.32 7.25 9.69
N GLY A 22 -6.75 6.16 9.05
CA GLY A 22 -6.86 6.07 7.59
C GLY A 22 -7.91 7.01 7.00
N THR A 23 -9.05 7.23 7.69
CA THR A 23 -10.06 8.18 7.21
C THR A 23 -9.54 9.61 7.22
N ALA A 24 -8.82 9.99 8.27
CA ALA A 24 -8.20 11.30 8.37
C ALA A 24 -7.11 11.51 7.31
N ILE A 25 -6.20 10.53 7.13
CA ILE A 25 -5.14 10.58 6.10
C ILE A 25 -5.71 10.76 4.71
N LEU A 26 -6.78 10.04 4.39
CA LEU A 26 -7.40 10.06 3.08
C LEU A 26 -8.40 11.23 2.91
N GLY A 27 -8.43 12.19 3.84
CA GLY A 27 -9.22 13.41 3.71
C GLY A 27 -10.73 13.22 3.88
N LEU A 28 -11.19 12.08 4.42
CA LEU A 28 -12.62 11.79 4.64
C LEU A 28 -13.16 12.46 5.90
N THR A 29 -12.30 12.65 6.90
CA THR A 29 -12.64 13.21 8.21
C THR A 29 -11.53 14.11 8.71
N GLU A 30 -11.79 14.89 9.75
CA GLU A 30 -10.72 15.45 10.59
C GLU A 30 -9.96 14.34 11.32
N LEU A 31 -8.75 14.66 11.79
CA LEU A 31 -7.96 13.78 12.64
C LEU A 31 -8.57 13.70 14.04
N PRO A 32 -8.98 12.51 14.53
CA PRO A 32 -9.55 12.40 15.86
C PRO A 32 -8.59 12.87 16.96
N ALA A 33 -9.09 13.61 17.94
CA ALA A 33 -8.27 14.26 18.98
C ALA A 33 -7.33 13.28 19.72
N LYS A 34 -7.78 12.05 20.02
CA LYS A 34 -6.96 11.03 20.70
C LYS A 34 -5.83 10.46 19.84
N LEU A 35 -5.99 10.49 18.51
CA LEU A 35 -4.93 10.14 17.56
C LEU A 35 -3.95 11.31 17.43
N ALA A 36 -4.49 12.53 17.27
CA ALA A 36 -3.70 13.76 17.21
C ALA A 36 -2.83 13.97 18.46
N SER A 37 -3.36 13.67 19.65
CA SER A 37 -2.63 13.85 20.90
C SER A 37 -1.49 12.85 21.08
N GLY A 38 -1.52 11.72 20.37
CA GLY A 38 -0.57 10.61 20.50
C GLY A 38 -0.94 9.57 21.57
N GLU A 39 -1.99 9.82 22.37
CA GLU A 39 -2.43 8.95 23.47
C GLU A 39 -2.72 7.53 23.01
N LEU A 40 -3.38 7.37 21.85
CA LEU A 40 -3.77 6.06 21.36
C LEU A 40 -2.55 5.18 21.01
N TYR A 41 -1.48 5.77 20.50
CA TYR A 41 -0.26 5.03 20.15
C TYR A 41 0.51 4.57 21.38
N LYS A 42 0.54 5.39 22.43
CA LYS A 42 1.11 5.01 23.73
C LYS A 42 0.24 3.95 24.42
N LEU A 43 -1.08 4.09 24.39
CA LEU A 43 -2.03 3.13 24.96
C LEU A 43 -1.86 1.73 24.36
N PHE A 44 -1.66 1.64 23.05
CA PHE A 44 -1.40 0.37 22.37
C PHE A 44 0.06 -0.10 22.42
N HIS A 45 0.92 0.58 23.19
CA HIS A 45 2.34 0.26 23.30
C HIS A 45 3.07 0.18 21.95
N LYS A 46 2.63 0.99 20.97
CA LYS A 46 3.29 1.09 19.67
C LYS A 46 4.49 2.03 19.71
N LEU A 47 4.47 2.98 20.65
CA LEU A 47 5.51 3.98 20.86
C LEU A 47 5.71 4.22 22.35
N ASP A 48 6.95 4.56 22.71
CA ASP A 48 7.33 4.73 24.11
C ASP A 48 6.85 6.05 24.73
N SER A 49 6.73 7.13 23.96
CA SER A 49 6.29 8.41 24.51
C SER A 49 5.20 9.05 23.66
N VAL A 50 4.42 9.92 24.29
CA VAL A 50 3.44 10.77 23.60
C VAL A 50 4.15 11.69 22.60
N GLU A 51 5.36 12.13 22.91
CA GLU A 51 6.19 12.92 22.01
C GLU A 51 6.57 12.13 20.75
N ALA A 52 7.05 10.90 20.89
CA ALA A 52 7.32 10.02 19.74
C ALA A 52 6.06 9.78 18.90
N ALA A 53 4.90 9.61 19.56
CA ALA A 53 3.62 9.48 18.86
C ALA A 53 3.21 10.73 18.09
N ARG A 54 3.42 11.92 18.65
CA ARG A 54 3.14 13.19 17.96
C ARG A 54 4.06 13.38 16.76
N ASN A 55 5.34 13.05 16.88
CA ASN A 55 6.28 13.15 15.75
C ASN A 55 5.85 12.25 14.59
N MET A 56 5.51 10.98 14.86
CA MET A 56 5.00 10.08 13.84
C MET A 56 3.69 10.59 13.19
N VAL A 57 2.78 11.15 13.99
CA VAL A 57 1.53 11.73 13.47
C VAL A 57 1.77 12.97 12.61
N ALA A 58 2.79 13.76 12.93
CA ALA A 58 3.15 14.99 12.21
C ALA A 58 3.92 14.72 10.91
N GLU A 59 4.76 13.68 10.87
CA GLU A 59 5.56 13.32 9.69
C GLU A 59 4.75 12.61 8.60
N ARG A 60 3.67 11.91 8.97
CA ARG A 60 2.87 11.18 7.98
C ARG A 60 2.12 12.16 7.05
N PRO A 61 2.05 11.88 5.75
CA PRO A 61 1.27 12.70 4.83
C PRO A 61 -0.23 12.50 5.04
N SER A 62 -1.02 13.53 4.74
CA SER A 62 -2.48 13.48 4.72
C SER A 62 -3.06 14.44 3.69
N LEU A 63 -4.23 14.12 3.17
CA LEU A 63 -5.04 15.06 2.39
C LEU A 63 -5.75 16.06 3.32
N PRO A 64 -6.14 17.24 2.81
CA PRO A 64 -6.95 18.18 3.58
C PRO A 64 -8.23 17.51 4.11
N ALA A 65 -8.63 17.83 5.34
CA ALA A 65 -9.84 17.27 5.92
C ALA A 65 -11.06 17.61 5.05
N HIS A 66 -11.96 16.63 4.88
CA HIS A 66 -13.17 16.74 4.05
C HIS A 66 -12.93 17.03 2.56
N SER A 67 -11.72 16.78 2.05
CA SER A 67 -11.43 16.89 0.61
C SER A 67 -11.91 15.69 -0.21
N ILE A 68 -12.24 14.57 0.43
CA ILE A 68 -12.66 13.33 -0.22
C ILE A 68 -13.96 12.84 0.44
N ASP A 69 -15.01 12.64 -0.34
CA ASP A 69 -16.31 12.14 0.18
C ASP A 69 -16.27 10.63 0.46
N ALA A 70 -15.62 9.87 -0.42
CA ALA A 70 -15.52 8.43 -0.34
C ALA A 70 -14.34 7.91 -1.14
N THR A 71 -13.82 6.75 -0.74
CA THR A 71 -12.91 5.95 -1.57
C THR A 71 -13.67 4.82 -2.23
N VAL A 72 -13.41 4.53 -3.51
CA VAL A 72 -13.98 3.38 -4.21
C VAL A 72 -12.96 2.26 -4.27
N VAL A 73 -13.37 1.05 -3.90
CA VAL A 73 -12.51 -0.12 -3.92
C VAL A 73 -13.22 -1.23 -4.69
N THR A 74 -12.54 -1.78 -5.69
CA THR A 74 -13.11 -2.77 -6.61
C THR A 74 -12.05 -3.80 -7.02
N PRO A 75 -12.43 -5.06 -7.31
CA PRO A 75 -11.52 -5.97 -8.01
C PRO A 75 -11.13 -5.36 -9.36
N LEU A 76 -9.86 -5.47 -9.75
CA LEU A 76 -9.37 -4.85 -11.00
C LEU A 76 -10.11 -5.37 -12.24
N GLU A 77 -10.42 -6.66 -12.29
CA GLU A 77 -11.23 -7.28 -13.34
C GLU A 77 -12.69 -6.78 -13.43
N LYS A 78 -13.19 -6.14 -12.36
CA LYS A 78 -14.58 -5.64 -12.24
C LYS A 78 -14.58 -4.15 -11.95
N GLN A 79 -13.64 -3.39 -12.52
CA GLN A 79 -13.57 -1.96 -12.28
C GLN A 79 -14.89 -1.26 -12.64
N VAL A 80 -15.39 -0.46 -11.71
CA VAL A 80 -16.65 0.31 -11.86
C VAL A 80 -16.39 1.78 -12.20
N CYS A 81 -15.13 2.22 -12.09
CA CYS A 81 -14.60 3.51 -12.47
C CYS A 81 -13.10 3.35 -12.77
N GLU A 82 -12.49 4.34 -13.41
CA GLU A 82 -11.03 4.34 -13.63
C GLU A 82 -10.31 4.40 -12.27
N PRO A 83 -9.46 3.41 -11.94
CA PRO A 83 -8.74 3.41 -10.68
C PRO A 83 -7.57 4.41 -10.75
N GLN A 84 -7.33 5.17 -9.68
CA GLN A 84 -6.11 5.98 -9.62
C GLN A 84 -4.88 5.15 -9.20
N VAL A 85 -5.10 4.16 -8.32
CA VAL A 85 -4.05 3.29 -7.79
C VAL A 85 -4.52 1.85 -7.79
N ILE A 86 -3.66 0.95 -8.27
CA ILE A 86 -3.80 -0.50 -8.17
C ILE A 86 -3.02 -0.97 -6.94
N ALA A 87 -3.73 -1.54 -5.98
CA ALA A 87 -3.11 -2.14 -4.80
C ALA A 87 -2.96 -3.64 -4.98
N VAL A 88 -1.73 -4.12 -4.95
CA VAL A 88 -1.34 -5.51 -5.09
C VAL A 88 -0.95 -6.08 -3.72
N PHE A 89 -1.38 -7.31 -3.45
CA PHE A 89 -1.08 -8.07 -2.23
C PHE A 89 -0.38 -9.35 -2.67
N ALA A 90 0.90 -9.49 -2.38
CA ALA A 90 1.73 -10.52 -2.97
C ALA A 90 2.90 -10.87 -2.06
N GLN A 91 3.50 -12.04 -2.26
CA GLN A 91 4.70 -12.42 -1.50
C GLN A 91 5.87 -11.48 -1.84
N PRO A 92 6.85 -11.30 -0.93
CA PRO A 92 8.00 -10.42 -1.16
C PRO A 92 8.70 -10.63 -2.51
N GLU A 93 8.87 -11.88 -2.94
CA GLU A 93 9.47 -12.22 -4.24
C GLU A 93 8.65 -11.68 -5.43
N GLN A 94 7.32 -11.76 -5.34
CA GLN A 94 6.44 -11.24 -6.38
C GLN A 94 6.45 -9.71 -6.41
N VAL A 95 6.51 -9.05 -5.24
CA VAL A 95 6.68 -7.59 -5.16
C VAL A 95 8.02 -7.16 -5.75
N MET A 96 9.11 -7.90 -5.48
CA MET A 96 10.41 -7.67 -6.12
C MET A 96 10.30 -7.71 -7.65
N TRP A 97 9.61 -8.71 -8.21
CA TRP A 97 9.40 -8.78 -9.67
C TRP A 97 8.58 -7.62 -10.22
N LEU A 98 7.57 -7.14 -9.48
CA LEU A 98 6.80 -5.96 -9.86
C LEU A 98 7.68 -4.70 -9.87
N CYS A 99 8.57 -4.53 -8.89
CA CYS A 99 9.52 -3.42 -8.86
C CYS A 99 10.49 -3.48 -10.04
N MET A 100 11.10 -4.64 -10.28
CA MET A 100 11.99 -4.85 -11.44
C MET A 100 11.26 -4.60 -12.76
N SER A 101 9.99 -4.97 -12.83
CA SER A 101 9.18 -4.74 -14.00
C SER A 101 8.85 -3.26 -14.22
N ALA A 102 8.56 -2.52 -13.15
CA ALA A 102 8.23 -1.10 -13.22
C ALA A 102 9.43 -0.27 -13.75
N SER A 103 10.66 -0.70 -13.46
CA SER A 103 11.88 -0.06 -13.94
C SER A 103 12.51 -0.74 -15.17
N TYR A 104 11.90 -1.78 -15.74
CA TYR A 104 12.53 -2.62 -16.76
C TYR A 104 13.13 -1.83 -17.95
N TYR A 105 12.43 -0.80 -18.41
CA TYR A 105 12.85 0.00 -19.58
C TYR A 105 13.68 1.24 -19.25
N THR A 106 13.76 1.62 -17.98
CA THR A 106 14.43 2.86 -17.55
C THR A 106 15.65 2.59 -16.66
N GLY A 107 15.72 1.41 -16.04
CA GLY A 107 16.69 1.11 -14.99
C GLY A 107 16.50 1.98 -13.74
N HIS A 108 15.38 2.70 -13.61
CA HIS A 108 15.13 3.61 -12.51
C HIS A 108 15.14 2.86 -11.16
N ARG A 109 15.80 3.45 -10.18
CA ARG A 109 15.85 2.95 -8.82
C ARG A 109 14.84 3.72 -7.99
N PHE A 110 13.75 3.06 -7.62
CA PHE A 110 12.69 3.65 -6.82
C PHE A 110 13.15 3.94 -5.38
N ASP A 111 12.74 5.10 -4.88
CA ASP A 111 12.81 5.47 -3.47
C ASP A 111 11.51 5.08 -2.78
N PHE A 112 11.51 3.93 -2.11
CA PHE A 112 10.34 3.43 -1.41
C PHE A 112 10.25 3.96 0.01
N HIS A 113 9.05 4.40 0.39
CA HIS A 113 8.75 4.92 1.71
C HIS A 113 7.87 3.91 2.46
N ALA A 114 8.49 3.14 3.35
CA ALA A 114 7.83 2.14 4.18
C ALA A 114 8.30 2.25 5.63
N SER A 115 7.40 2.72 6.49
CA SER A 115 7.59 2.95 7.92
C SER A 115 7.09 1.77 8.78
N GLY A 116 6.24 0.92 8.22
CA GLY A 116 5.48 -0.09 8.97
C GLY A 116 4.20 0.48 9.62
N TYR A 117 3.96 1.78 9.50
CA TYR A 117 2.72 2.46 9.85
C TYR A 117 1.93 2.83 8.59
N ASN A 118 0.62 3.03 8.74
CA ASN A 118 -0.22 3.58 7.66
C ASN A 118 -0.14 2.86 6.29
N ALA A 119 -0.02 1.54 6.27
CA ALA A 119 0.16 0.75 5.05
C ALA A 119 -0.86 1.02 3.95
N GLN A 120 -2.16 0.79 4.22
CA GLN A 120 -3.16 0.90 3.17
C GLN A 120 -3.46 2.36 2.81
N CYS A 121 -3.54 3.26 3.79
CA CYS A 121 -3.90 4.65 3.56
C CYS A 121 -2.74 5.47 2.99
N VAL A 122 -1.52 5.37 3.54
CA VAL A 122 -0.35 6.12 3.09
C VAL A 122 0.42 5.33 2.04
N GLU A 123 1.04 4.24 2.45
CA GLU A 123 2.12 3.60 1.68
C GLU A 123 1.62 2.96 0.39
N THR A 124 0.41 2.37 0.40
CA THR A 124 -0.18 1.67 -0.75
C THR A 124 -1.15 2.56 -1.55
N THR A 125 -1.56 3.71 -1.03
CA THR A 125 -2.59 4.55 -1.67
C THR A 125 -2.18 6.00 -1.79
N LEU A 126 -2.03 6.76 -0.70
CA LEU A 126 -1.78 8.19 -0.78
C LEU A 126 -0.47 8.53 -1.48
N ILE A 127 0.62 7.83 -1.14
CA ILE A 127 1.93 8.08 -1.78
C ILE A 127 1.81 7.84 -3.29
N PRO A 128 1.40 6.65 -3.78
CA PRO A 128 1.23 6.44 -5.22
C PRO A 128 0.26 7.40 -5.90
N TYR A 129 -0.83 7.75 -5.21
CA TYR A 129 -1.83 8.67 -5.73
C TYR A 129 -1.28 10.08 -5.95
N THR A 130 -0.49 10.59 -5.02
CA THR A 130 0.01 11.98 -5.03
C THR A 130 1.33 12.14 -5.77
N SER A 131 2.25 11.18 -5.66
CA SER A 131 3.56 11.25 -6.34
C SER A 131 3.49 10.78 -7.79
N GLY A 132 2.48 9.97 -8.14
CA GLY A 132 2.45 9.28 -9.43
C GLY A 132 3.50 8.18 -9.56
N GLU A 133 4.15 7.77 -8.45
CA GLU A 133 5.19 6.74 -8.41
C GLU A 133 4.76 5.50 -7.62
N PRO A 134 5.18 4.27 -7.99
CA PRO A 134 4.89 3.09 -7.20
C PRO A 134 5.50 3.14 -5.80
N ASN A 135 4.84 2.51 -4.82
CA ASN A 135 5.39 2.35 -3.47
C ASN A 135 5.04 0.99 -2.85
N ILE A 136 5.86 0.52 -1.91
CA ILE A 136 5.68 -0.77 -1.22
C ILE A 136 5.29 -0.58 0.24
N SER A 137 4.73 -1.62 0.85
CA SER A 137 4.42 -1.64 2.28
C SER A 137 4.56 -3.04 2.88
N PHE A 138 4.98 -3.08 4.14
CA PHE A 138 5.04 -4.28 4.96
C PHE A 138 3.69 -4.69 5.54
N GLY A 139 2.64 -3.87 5.39
CA GLY A 139 1.36 -4.09 6.07
C GLY A 139 1.42 -3.67 7.54
N CYS A 140 0.78 -2.55 7.85
CA CYS A 140 0.84 -1.96 9.18
C CYS A 140 0.05 -2.76 10.20
N TYR A 141 0.34 -2.53 11.48
CA TYR A 141 -0.39 -3.15 12.59
C TYR A 141 -1.91 -3.11 12.39
N GLY A 142 -2.46 -1.93 12.06
CA GLY A 142 -3.92 -1.76 11.95
C GLY A 142 -4.50 -2.58 10.79
N CYS A 143 -3.79 -2.66 9.68
CA CYS A 143 -4.18 -3.47 8.53
C CYS A 143 -4.19 -4.95 8.90
N ARG A 144 -3.09 -5.46 9.47
CA ARG A 144 -2.96 -6.87 9.86
C ARG A 144 -3.96 -7.27 10.95
N ALA A 145 -4.19 -6.40 11.94
CA ALA A 145 -5.15 -6.65 13.01
C ALA A 145 -6.63 -6.62 12.57
N SER A 146 -6.95 -6.03 11.40
CA SER A 146 -8.32 -5.86 10.91
C SER A 146 -8.62 -6.60 9.60
N SER A 147 -7.76 -7.54 9.21
CA SER A 147 -7.88 -8.28 7.96
C SER A 147 -7.48 -9.74 8.09
N ASP A 148 -7.74 -10.51 7.02
CA ASP A 148 -7.31 -11.89 6.82
C ASP A 148 -5.99 -11.99 6.03
N ILE A 149 -5.16 -10.94 6.08
CA ILE A 149 -3.88 -10.91 5.37
C ILE A 149 -2.86 -11.77 6.12
N SER A 150 -2.23 -12.69 5.39
CA SER A 150 -1.16 -13.54 5.89
C SER A 150 0.14 -12.77 6.13
N ASP A 151 0.97 -13.28 7.04
CA ASP A 151 2.27 -12.70 7.41
C ASP A 151 3.32 -12.79 6.30
N ASP A 152 3.13 -13.67 5.33
CA ASP A 152 3.98 -13.82 4.16
C ASP A 152 3.65 -12.84 3.02
N LEU A 153 2.64 -11.98 3.18
CA LEU A 153 2.23 -11.01 2.16
C LEU A 153 2.78 -9.60 2.44
N MET A 154 3.27 -8.98 1.38
CA MET A 154 3.57 -7.57 1.24
C MET A 154 2.53 -6.89 0.35
N PHE A 155 2.59 -5.56 0.30
CA PHE A 155 1.66 -4.70 -0.40
C PHE A 155 2.45 -3.82 -1.35
N MET A 156 1.86 -3.48 -2.49
CA MET A 156 2.41 -2.50 -3.42
C MET A 156 1.28 -1.66 -4.00
N GLY A 157 1.41 -0.35 -3.95
CA GLY A 157 0.55 0.57 -4.67
C GLY A 157 1.19 0.98 -5.98
N ILE A 158 0.46 0.83 -7.08
CA ILE A 158 0.92 1.13 -8.43
C ILE A 158 -0.04 2.13 -9.05
N PRO A 159 0.39 3.35 -9.40
CA PRO A 159 -0.44 4.30 -10.13
C PRO A 159 -0.91 3.68 -11.45
N ILE A 160 -2.15 3.94 -11.87
CA ILE A 160 -2.71 3.30 -13.07
C ILE A 160 -1.86 3.54 -14.33
N GLY A 161 -1.25 4.74 -14.45
CA GLY A 161 -0.36 5.08 -15.56
C GLY A 161 0.90 4.21 -15.66
N TYR A 162 1.34 3.59 -14.55
CA TYR A 162 2.48 2.67 -14.53
C TYR A 162 2.13 1.24 -14.97
N MET A 163 0.84 0.87 -14.96
CA MET A 163 0.42 -0.51 -15.24
C MET A 163 0.84 -1.03 -16.62
N PRO A 164 0.80 -0.26 -17.73
CA PRO A 164 1.30 -0.72 -19.02
C PRO A 164 2.78 -1.14 -18.97
N THR A 165 3.62 -0.34 -18.31
CA THR A 165 5.06 -0.61 -18.12
C THR A 165 5.26 -1.87 -17.29
N VAL A 166 4.53 -2.01 -16.18
CA VAL A 166 4.59 -3.18 -15.29
C VAL A 166 4.12 -4.46 -16.01
N VAL A 167 3.04 -4.42 -16.78
CA VAL A 167 2.59 -5.62 -17.50
C VAL A 167 3.61 -6.04 -18.56
N LYS A 168 4.19 -5.07 -19.27
CA LYS A 168 5.16 -5.33 -20.33
C LYS A 168 6.48 -5.87 -19.75
N GLY A 169 7.03 -5.25 -18.70
CA GLY A 169 8.26 -5.70 -18.05
C GLY A 169 8.12 -7.09 -17.42
N LEU A 170 6.96 -7.44 -16.85
CA LEU A 170 6.72 -8.76 -16.29
C LEU A 170 6.76 -9.85 -17.37
N LYS A 171 6.21 -9.56 -18.56
CA LYS A 171 6.29 -10.48 -19.71
C LYS A 171 7.75 -10.71 -20.12
N GLU A 172 8.54 -9.65 -20.21
CA GLU A 172 9.96 -9.75 -20.55
C GLU A 172 10.75 -10.53 -19.49
N LEU A 173 10.59 -10.19 -18.21
CA LEU A 173 11.23 -10.90 -17.09
C LEU A 173 10.81 -12.37 -17.03
N GLY A 174 9.57 -12.67 -17.42
CA GLY A 174 9.02 -14.02 -17.52
C GLY A 174 9.68 -14.90 -18.57
N THR A 175 10.31 -14.31 -19.60
CA THR A 175 11.02 -15.09 -20.63
C THR A 175 12.27 -15.80 -20.10
N LYS A 176 12.92 -15.24 -19.07
CA LYS A 176 14.22 -15.73 -18.59
C LYS A 176 14.48 -15.51 -17.10
N ALA A 177 14.45 -14.26 -16.64
CA ALA A 177 14.92 -13.89 -15.30
C ALA A 177 14.12 -14.59 -14.18
N ILE A 178 12.78 -14.56 -14.27
CA ILE A 178 11.89 -15.18 -13.29
C ILE A 178 12.10 -16.71 -13.24
N PRO A 179 11.95 -17.47 -14.34
CA PRO A 179 12.10 -18.92 -14.29
C PRO A 179 13.51 -19.36 -13.85
N GLN A 180 14.56 -18.68 -14.31
CA GLN A 180 15.94 -19.00 -13.91
C GLN A 180 16.22 -18.72 -12.43
N SER A 181 15.73 -17.59 -11.89
CA SER A 181 15.85 -17.27 -10.46
C SER A 181 15.11 -18.29 -9.59
N ARG A 182 13.89 -18.69 -9.99
CA ARG A 182 13.10 -19.71 -9.27
C ARG A 182 13.71 -21.10 -9.36
N ALA A 183 14.33 -21.45 -10.49
CA ALA A 183 15.06 -22.71 -10.67
C ALA A 183 16.44 -22.72 -9.98
N LYS A 184 16.84 -21.63 -9.31
CA LYS A 184 18.11 -21.51 -8.56
C LYS A 184 19.33 -21.89 -9.39
N ILE A 185 19.35 -21.56 -10.68
CA ILE A 185 20.41 -21.99 -11.62
C ILE A 185 21.81 -21.46 -11.26
N TYR A 186 21.90 -20.46 -10.39
CA TYR A 186 23.14 -19.87 -9.91
C TYR A 186 23.61 -20.44 -8.57
N LEU A 187 22.80 -21.28 -7.92
CA LEU A 187 23.17 -21.96 -6.70
C LEU A 187 23.97 -23.23 -7.08
N PRO A 188 25.25 -23.37 -6.68
CA PRO A 188 25.98 -24.60 -6.93
C PRO A 188 25.29 -25.77 -6.22
N PRO A 189 25.39 -27.00 -6.75
CA PRO A 189 24.97 -28.19 -6.02
C PRO A 189 25.69 -28.23 -4.66
N LEU A 190 24.93 -28.49 -3.59
CA LEU A 190 25.48 -28.77 -2.26
C LEU A 190 26.09 -30.17 -2.22
#